data_AF-A0AAU9IMT5-F1
#
_entry.id   AF-A0AAU9IMT5-F1
#
_cell.length_a   1.000
_cell.length_b   1.000
_cell.length_c   1.000
_cell.angle_alpha   90.00
_cell.angle_beta   90.00
_cell.angle_gamma   90.00
#
_symmetry.space_group_name_H-M   'P 1'
#
loop_
_entity.id
_entity.type
_entity.pdbx_description
1 polymer ?
#
loop_
_entity_poly.entity_id
_entity_poly.type
_entity_poly.pdbx_seq_one_letter_code
_entity_poly.pdbx_strand_id
1 'polypeptide(L)'
;MESLNTIHHRHFRIFMGLYTLAFFLIGIAATSYRYLQWLTHWGVTLTLTYFMLKIANKHHQANLIFQIVLPIEATLTFTYWSFVFPSYTLEQRPPLIYNISVHILQFLFLMFDFSYNKIQFKRQNLLYPIVLMLLYGLLNFVVTMIDEPIYPTLTFTDIKSLLFMIFACVMLVCAFEVCILISKSKGKAEDNDKAAKL
;
A
#
# COMPACT_ATOMS: atom_id res chain seq x y z
N MET A 1 -0.44 -1.70 33.81
CA MET A 1 -0.19 -0.33 33.30
C MET A 1 0.41 -0.49 31.91
N GLU A 2 -0.23 0.03 30.85
CA GLU A 2 0.39 0.02 29.51
C GLU A 2 1.64 0.91 29.51
N SER A 3 2.65 0.54 28.73
CA SER A 3 3.83 1.39 28.57
C SER A 3 3.46 2.68 27.83
N LEU A 4 4.10 3.81 28.16
CA LEU A 4 3.89 5.09 27.46
C LEU A 4 4.06 4.95 25.93
N ASN A 5 4.99 4.09 25.49
CA ASN A 5 5.22 3.79 24.09
C ASN A 5 4.01 3.10 23.42
N THR A 6 3.32 2.22 24.13
CA THR A 6 2.10 1.56 23.64
C THR A 6 0.98 2.57 23.43
N ILE A 7 0.83 3.51 24.36
CA ILE A 7 -0.18 4.57 24.29
C ILE A 7 0.09 5.49 23.10
N HIS A 8 1.33 5.98 22.94
CA HIS A 8 1.69 6.82 21.79
C HIS A 8 1.47 6.11 20.46
N HIS A 9 1.83 4.82 20.37
CA HIS A 9 1.64 4.04 19.14
C HIS A 9 0.15 3.85 18.79
N ARG A 10 -0.72 3.70 19.79
CA ARG A 10 -2.17 3.65 19.59
C ARG A 10 -2.71 4.98 19.05
N HIS A 11 -2.32 6.10 19.63
CA HIS A 11 -2.73 7.43 19.14
C HIS A 11 -2.25 7.69 17.72
N PHE A 12 -1.01 7.29 17.42
CA PHE A 12 -0.48 7.34 16.05
C PHE A 12 -1.37 6.59 15.07
N ARG A 13 -1.77 5.35 15.37
CA ARG A 13 -2.65 4.55 14.50
C ARG A 13 -4.04 5.18 14.33
N ILE A 14 -4.59 5.77 15.38
CA ILE A 14 -5.88 6.49 15.30
C ILE A 14 -5.74 7.69 14.35
N PHE A 15 -4.69 8.50 14.53
CA PHE A 15 -4.41 9.64 13.67
C PHE A 15 -4.25 9.21 12.20
N MET A 16 -3.44 8.18 11.93
CA MET A 16 -3.24 7.68 10.56
C MET A 16 -4.51 7.07 9.97
N GLY A 17 -5.31 6.37 10.75
CA GLY A 17 -6.61 5.86 10.33
C GLY A 17 -7.58 6.98 9.94
N LEU A 18 -7.68 8.04 10.75
CA LEU A 18 -8.52 9.20 10.47
C LEU A 18 -8.01 10.01 9.26
N TYR A 19 -6.70 10.18 9.13
CA TYR A 19 -6.09 10.82 7.97
C TYR A 19 -6.43 10.07 6.68
N THR A 20 -6.22 8.75 6.68
CA THR A 20 -6.51 7.89 5.53
C THR A 20 -7.99 7.91 5.19
N LEU A 21 -8.87 7.91 6.20
CA LEU A 21 -10.31 8.05 6.01
C LEU A 21 -10.67 9.38 5.35
N ALA A 22 -10.08 10.49 5.78
CA ALA A 22 -10.34 11.81 5.19
C ALA A 22 -9.98 11.82 3.69
N PHE A 23 -8.80 11.32 3.31
CA PHE A 23 -8.40 11.28 1.89
C PHE A 23 -9.19 10.27 1.06
N PHE A 24 -9.60 9.16 1.67
CA PHE A 24 -10.55 8.23 1.06
C PHE A 24 -11.87 8.91 0.72
N LEU A 25 -12.45 9.66 1.67
CA LEU A 25 -13.70 10.39 1.49
C LEU A 25 -13.57 11.55 0.50
N ILE A 26 -12.47 12.31 0.55
CA ILE A 26 -12.18 13.37 -0.43
C ILE A 26 -12.15 12.80 -1.84
N GLY A 27 -11.49 11.66 -2.03
CA GLY A 27 -11.44 11.07 -3.37
C GLY A 27 -12.80 10.58 -3.85
N ILE A 28 -13.60 9.95 -2.99
CA ILE A 28 -15.01 9.61 -3.31
C ILE A 28 -15.78 10.85 -3.76
N ALA A 29 -15.64 11.97 -3.03
CA ALA A 29 -16.32 13.22 -3.34
C ALA A 29 -15.82 13.87 -4.65
N ALA A 30 -14.52 13.79 -4.91
CA ALA A 30 -13.87 14.53 -6.01
C ALA A 30 -14.06 13.91 -7.40
N THR A 31 -14.30 12.60 -7.50
CA THR A 31 -14.14 11.87 -8.77
C THR A 31 -15.36 11.04 -9.18
N SER A 32 -16.52 11.25 -8.53
CA SER A 32 -17.81 10.63 -8.88
C SER A 32 -17.79 9.08 -8.85
N TYR A 33 -18.80 8.43 -9.44
CA TYR A 33 -18.94 6.97 -9.46
C TYR A 33 -17.75 6.24 -10.11
N ARG A 34 -17.02 6.90 -11.03
CA ARG A 34 -15.81 6.37 -11.68
C ARG A 34 -14.72 5.96 -10.67
N TYR A 35 -14.68 6.62 -9.51
CA TYR A 35 -13.78 6.29 -8.40
C TYR A 35 -13.97 4.88 -7.83
N LEU A 36 -15.23 4.48 -7.65
CA LEU A 36 -15.60 3.16 -7.15
C LEU A 36 -15.55 2.12 -8.26
N GLN A 37 -15.92 2.51 -9.48
CA GLN A 37 -15.97 1.60 -10.62
C GLN A 37 -14.58 1.08 -11.02
N TRP A 38 -13.56 1.93 -10.99
CA TRP A 38 -12.22 1.58 -11.45
C TRP A 38 -11.25 1.22 -10.32
N LEU A 39 -11.72 1.26 -9.07
CA LEU A 39 -10.94 0.92 -7.87
C LEU A 39 -9.60 1.66 -7.78
N THR A 40 -9.47 2.88 -8.32
CA THR A 40 -8.18 3.60 -8.43
C THR A 40 -7.53 3.93 -7.09
N HIS A 41 -8.28 3.80 -5.98
CA HIS A 41 -7.85 4.10 -4.62
C HIS A 41 -7.85 2.87 -3.71
N TRP A 42 -7.69 1.69 -4.32
CA TRP A 42 -7.60 0.42 -3.60
C TRP A 42 -6.45 0.39 -2.58
N GLY A 43 -5.32 1.05 -2.84
CA GLY A 43 -4.23 1.21 -1.88
C GLY A 43 -4.67 1.91 -0.58
N VAL A 44 -5.25 3.12 -0.72
CA VAL A 44 -5.85 3.88 0.40
C VAL A 44 -6.89 3.05 1.14
N THR A 45 -7.71 2.29 0.40
CA THR A 45 -8.76 1.42 0.97
C THR A 45 -8.17 0.31 1.83
N LEU A 46 -7.12 -0.36 1.35
CA LEU A 46 -6.41 -1.39 2.12
C LEU A 46 -5.70 -0.80 3.33
N THR A 47 -5.09 0.38 3.19
CA THR A 47 -4.40 1.08 4.29
C THR A 47 -5.39 1.51 5.37
N LEU A 48 -6.55 2.03 4.96
CA LEU A 48 -7.66 2.33 5.87
C LEU A 48 -8.15 1.07 6.59
N THR A 49 -8.38 -0.01 5.85
CA THR A 49 -8.81 -1.31 6.39
C THR A 49 -7.82 -1.81 7.43
N TYR A 50 -6.52 -1.72 7.15
CA TYR A 50 -5.46 -2.06 8.09
C TYR A 50 -5.59 -1.28 9.41
N PHE A 51 -5.63 0.05 9.35
CA PHE A 51 -5.68 0.88 10.55
C PHE A 51 -6.98 0.67 11.33
N MET A 52 -8.12 0.53 10.66
CA MET A 52 -9.39 0.23 11.32
C MET A 52 -9.37 -1.12 12.05
N LEU A 53 -8.80 -2.16 11.43
CA LEU A 53 -8.62 -3.46 12.09
C LEU A 53 -7.67 -3.37 13.31
N LYS A 54 -6.61 -2.55 13.23
CA LYS A 54 -5.73 -2.30 14.39
C LYS A 54 -6.44 -1.56 15.52
N ILE A 55 -7.22 -0.52 15.21
CA ILE A 55 -7.99 0.26 16.20
C ILE A 55 -9.05 -0.64 16.87
N ALA A 56 -9.68 -1.53 16.11
CA ALA A 56 -10.64 -2.51 16.60
C ALA A 56 -10.01 -3.73 17.28
N ASN A 57 -8.69 -3.73 17.52
CA ASN A 57 -7.92 -4.82 18.14
C ASN A 57 -8.05 -6.19 17.43
N LYS A 58 -8.31 -6.19 16.11
CA LYS A 58 -8.36 -7.40 15.27
C LYS A 58 -6.97 -7.75 14.75
N HIS A 59 -6.05 -8.09 15.67
CA HIS A 59 -4.62 -8.21 15.37
C HIS A 59 -4.27 -9.21 14.27
N HIS A 60 -4.93 -10.38 14.24
CA HIS A 60 -4.64 -11.41 13.25
C HIS A 60 -4.97 -10.93 11.82
N GLN A 61 -6.19 -10.43 11.63
CA GLN A 61 -6.66 -9.89 10.36
C GLN A 61 -5.84 -8.67 9.94
N ALA A 62 -5.56 -7.76 10.89
CA ALA A 62 -4.72 -6.60 10.62
C ALA A 62 -3.31 -7.00 10.16
N ASN A 63 -2.70 -8.04 10.75
CA ASN A 63 -1.37 -8.51 10.34
C ASN A 63 -1.37 -9.15 8.96
N LEU A 64 -2.47 -9.81 8.57
CA LEU A 64 -2.62 -10.34 7.22
C LEU A 64 -2.75 -9.20 6.20
N ILE A 65 -3.65 -8.25 6.45
CA ILE A 65 -3.82 -7.06 5.59
C ILE A 65 -2.51 -6.27 5.50
N PHE A 66 -1.76 -6.13 6.60
CA PHE A 66 -0.47 -5.43 6.58
C PHE A 66 0.55 -6.06 5.63
N GLN A 67 0.61 -7.40 5.61
CA GLN A 67 1.50 -8.14 4.72
C GLN A 67 1.11 -8.00 3.25
N ILE A 68 -0.13 -7.64 2.97
CA ILE A 68 -0.64 -7.37 1.62
C ILE A 68 -0.35 -5.91 1.25
N VAL A 69 -0.79 -4.96 2.08
CA VAL A 69 -0.84 -3.54 1.74
C VAL A 69 0.53 -2.88 1.71
N LEU A 70 1.45 -3.20 2.64
CA LEU A 70 2.78 -2.57 2.67
C LEU A 70 3.57 -2.77 1.35
N PRO A 71 3.74 -3.99 0.82
CA PRO A 71 4.47 -4.19 -0.44
C PRO A 71 3.72 -3.62 -1.65
N ILE A 72 2.37 -3.63 -1.62
CA ILE A 72 1.56 -2.97 -2.64
C ILE A 72 1.80 -1.47 -2.65
N GLU A 73 1.70 -0.79 -1.50
CA GLU A 73 1.90 0.66 -1.39
C GLU A 73 3.33 1.07 -1.77
N ALA A 74 4.33 0.26 -1.40
CA ALA A 74 5.69 0.45 -1.88
C ALA A 74 5.74 0.41 -3.41
N THR A 75 5.17 -0.64 -4.01
CA THR A 75 5.13 -0.81 -5.48
C THR A 75 4.42 0.36 -6.14
N LEU A 76 3.20 0.67 -5.72
CA LEU A 76 2.38 1.76 -6.24
C LEU A 76 3.11 3.09 -6.15
N THR A 77 3.70 3.42 -4.99
CA THR A 77 4.44 4.66 -4.81
C THR A 77 5.59 4.76 -5.79
N PHE A 78 6.45 3.74 -5.89
CA PHE A 78 7.59 3.80 -6.81
C PHE A 78 7.15 3.79 -8.27
N THR A 79 6.23 2.92 -8.67
CA THR A 79 5.79 2.84 -10.07
C THR A 79 5.02 4.10 -10.50
N TYR A 80 4.19 4.65 -9.61
CA TYR A 80 3.43 5.86 -9.90
C TYR A 80 4.37 7.03 -10.10
N TRP A 81 5.26 7.32 -9.14
CA TRP A 81 6.10 8.50 -9.22
C TRP A 81 7.22 8.41 -10.26
N SER A 82 7.69 7.19 -10.58
CA SER A 82 8.74 7.00 -11.59
C SER A 82 8.23 6.95 -13.02
N PHE A 83 6.99 6.50 -13.25
CA PHE A 83 6.49 6.26 -14.61
C PHE A 83 5.15 6.91 -14.91
N VAL A 84 4.18 6.82 -14.00
CA VAL A 84 2.81 7.31 -14.25
C VAL A 84 2.75 8.83 -14.10
N PHE A 85 3.18 9.39 -12.97
CA PHE A 85 3.14 10.83 -12.72
C PHE A 85 3.88 11.66 -13.78
N PRO A 86 5.11 11.27 -14.22
CA PRO A 86 5.82 12.01 -15.27
C PRO A 86 5.14 11.95 -16.64
N SER A 87 4.26 10.98 -16.89
CA SER A 87 3.56 10.83 -18.17
C SER A 87 2.38 11.78 -18.35
N TYR A 88 1.86 12.35 -17.27
CA TYR A 88 0.76 13.31 -17.36
C TYR A 88 1.24 14.64 -17.97
N THR A 89 0.48 15.13 -18.95
CA THR A 89 0.61 16.51 -19.43
C THR A 89 0.24 17.50 -18.31
N LEU A 90 0.68 18.75 -18.42
CA LEU A 90 0.39 19.78 -17.41
C LEU A 90 -1.11 19.95 -17.12
N GLU A 91 -1.94 19.80 -18.15
CA GLU A 91 -3.40 19.92 -18.07
C GLU A 91 -4.08 18.69 -17.46
N GLN A 92 -3.48 17.51 -17.62
CA GLN A 92 -4.01 16.24 -17.10
C GLN A 92 -3.50 15.91 -15.69
N ARG A 93 -2.53 16.67 -15.17
CA ARG A 93 -1.89 16.38 -13.89
C ARG A 93 -2.90 16.45 -12.75
N PRO A 94 -3.07 15.36 -11.99
CA PRO A 94 -3.95 15.39 -10.84
C PRO A 94 -3.34 16.26 -9.73
N PRO A 95 -4.14 16.76 -8.78
CA PRO A 95 -3.65 17.67 -7.73
C PRO A 95 -2.46 17.06 -6.97
N LEU A 96 -1.32 17.74 -6.98
CA LEU A 96 -0.06 17.20 -6.45
C LEU A 96 -0.19 16.77 -4.98
N ILE A 97 -0.77 17.63 -4.14
CA ILE A 97 -0.95 17.37 -2.71
C ILE A 97 -1.77 16.10 -2.49
N TYR A 98 -2.86 15.93 -3.24
CA TYR A 98 -3.70 14.74 -3.13
C TYR A 98 -2.92 13.47 -3.47
N ASN A 99 -2.14 13.48 -4.55
CA ASN A 99 -1.37 12.31 -5.00
C ASN A 99 -0.21 11.97 -4.06
N ILE A 100 0.43 12.98 -3.47
CA ILE A 100 1.40 12.76 -2.37
C ILE A 100 0.69 12.06 -1.20
N SER A 101 -0.52 12.51 -0.85
CA SER A 101 -1.28 11.96 0.27
C SER A 101 -1.78 10.53 0.05
N VAL A 102 -2.21 10.17 -1.15
CA VAL A 102 -2.76 8.83 -1.43
C VAL A 102 -1.71 7.79 -1.84
N HIS A 103 -0.47 8.20 -2.11
CA HIS A 103 0.64 7.29 -2.41
C HIS A 103 1.77 7.39 -1.38
N ILE A 104 2.53 8.49 -1.40
CA ILE A 104 3.74 8.64 -0.57
C ILE A 104 3.41 8.55 0.91
N LEU A 105 2.42 9.32 1.38
CA LEU A 105 2.09 9.34 2.81
C LEU A 105 1.51 8.00 3.29
N GLN A 106 0.73 7.29 2.46
CA GLN A 106 0.23 5.94 2.80
C GLN A 106 1.39 4.97 3.02
N PHE A 107 2.34 4.94 2.09
CA PHE A 107 3.54 4.12 2.23
C PHE A 107 4.36 4.50 3.47
N LEU A 108 4.60 5.79 3.71
CA LEU A 108 5.35 6.26 4.87
C LEU A 108 4.66 5.91 6.20
N PHE A 109 3.34 6.00 6.27
CA PHE A 109 2.59 5.62 7.48
C PHE A 109 2.69 4.14 7.78
N LEU A 110 2.60 3.29 6.75
CA LEU A 110 2.79 1.85 6.92
C LEU A 110 4.24 1.52 7.31
N MET A 111 5.23 2.19 6.72
CA MET A 111 6.64 2.01 7.09
C MET A 111 6.93 2.44 8.53
N PHE A 112 6.37 3.57 8.97
CA PHE A 112 6.48 3.99 10.36
C PHE A 112 5.77 2.98 11.28
N ASP A 113 4.55 2.54 10.96
CA ASP A 113 3.91 1.51 11.80
C ASP A 113 4.73 0.21 11.81
N PHE A 114 5.36 -0.16 10.68
CA PHE A 114 6.24 -1.31 10.60
C PHE A 114 7.41 -1.18 11.56
N SER A 115 8.07 -0.03 11.66
CA SER A 115 9.25 0.14 12.53
C SER A 115 8.95 -0.12 14.00
N TYR A 116 7.73 0.18 14.46
CA TYR A 116 7.31 -0.07 15.85
C TYR A 116 6.62 -1.43 16.05
N ASN A 117 6.04 -2.02 15.00
CA ASN A 117 5.33 -3.28 15.11
C ASN A 117 6.25 -4.50 14.92
N LYS A 118 5.81 -5.64 15.47
CA LYS A 118 6.50 -6.93 15.38
C LYS A 118 5.87 -7.86 14.34
N ILE A 119 5.31 -7.31 13.27
CA ILE A 119 4.65 -8.12 12.25
C ILE A 119 5.69 -8.96 11.52
N GLN A 120 5.52 -10.28 11.57
CA GLN A 120 6.37 -11.23 10.88
C GLN A 120 5.80 -11.54 9.50
N PHE A 121 6.55 -11.17 8.46
CA PHE A 121 6.18 -11.48 7.09
C PHE A 121 6.44 -12.96 6.82
N LYS A 122 5.43 -13.66 6.28
CA LYS A 122 5.53 -15.06 5.91
C LYS A 122 5.47 -15.20 4.40
N ARG A 123 6.41 -15.92 3.80
CA ARG A 123 6.44 -16.18 2.34
C ARG A 123 5.14 -16.78 1.81
N GLN A 124 4.46 -17.62 2.59
CA GLN A 124 3.16 -18.18 2.22
C GLN A 124 2.08 -17.11 1.95
N ASN A 125 2.24 -15.91 2.50
CA ASN A 125 1.30 -14.79 2.30
C ASN A 125 1.67 -13.93 1.08
N LEU A 126 2.79 -14.19 0.38
CA LEU A 126 3.20 -13.47 -0.83
C LEU A 126 2.19 -13.61 -1.97
N LEU A 127 1.47 -14.73 -2.01
CA LEU A 127 0.47 -14.98 -3.05
C LEU A 127 -0.67 -13.95 -3.01
N TYR A 128 -1.05 -13.47 -1.83
CA TYR A 128 -2.16 -12.52 -1.67
C TYR A 128 -1.94 -11.19 -2.42
N PRO A 129 -0.85 -10.44 -2.20
CA PRO A 129 -0.62 -9.20 -2.93
C PRO A 129 -0.38 -9.44 -4.44
N ILE A 130 0.21 -10.58 -4.84
CA ILE A 130 0.38 -10.91 -6.26
C ILE A 130 -0.98 -11.08 -6.93
N VAL A 131 -1.86 -11.89 -6.36
CA VAL A 131 -3.21 -12.11 -6.90
C VAL A 131 -3.97 -10.78 -6.97
N LEU A 132 -3.88 -9.94 -5.94
CA LEU A 132 -4.57 -8.65 -5.95
C LEU A 132 -4.03 -7.70 -7.03
N MET A 133 -2.71 -7.65 -7.22
CA MET A 133 -2.08 -6.86 -8.29
C MET A 133 -2.50 -7.35 -9.68
N LEU A 134 -2.55 -8.67 -9.89
CA LEU A 134 -2.97 -9.26 -11.17
C LEU A 134 -4.46 -9.02 -11.45
N LEU A 135 -5.33 -9.16 -10.44
CA LEU A 135 -6.75 -8.86 -10.58
C LEU A 135 -6.98 -7.38 -10.91
N TYR A 136 -6.24 -6.48 -10.25
CA TYR A 136 -6.31 -5.05 -10.56
C TYR A 136 -5.76 -4.74 -11.96
N GLY A 137 -4.65 -5.38 -12.37
CA GLY A 137 -4.11 -5.27 -13.72
C GLY A 137 -5.10 -5.74 -14.78
N LEU A 138 -5.80 -6.86 -14.55
CA LEU A 138 -6.86 -7.36 -15.42
C LEU A 138 -8.04 -6.39 -15.49
N LEU A 139 -8.47 -5.82 -14.36
CA LEU A 139 -9.50 -4.79 -14.34
C LEU A 139 -9.10 -3.58 -15.19
N ASN A 140 -7.86 -3.10 -15.04
CA ASN A 140 -7.35 -1.98 -15.82
C ASN A 140 -7.30 -2.30 -17.32
N PHE A 141 -6.88 -3.52 -17.67
CA PHE A 141 -6.91 -3.99 -19.06
C PHE A 141 -8.33 -3.94 -19.63
N VAL A 142 -9.30 -4.54 -18.92
CA VAL A 142 -10.70 -4.58 -19.37
C VAL A 142 -11.26 -3.17 -19.53
N VAL A 143 -11.09 -2.30 -18.54
CA VAL A 143 -11.57 -0.90 -18.60
C VAL A 143 -10.94 -0.16 -19.77
N THR A 144 -9.63 -0.30 -19.98
CA THR A 144 -8.92 0.38 -21.07
C THR A 144 -9.38 -0.09 -22.45
N MET A 145 -9.79 -1.36 -22.59
CA MET A 145 -10.27 -1.89 -23.86
C MET A 145 -11.72 -1.49 -24.21
N ILE A 146 -12.52 -1.08 -23.21
CA ILE A 146 -13.94 -0.73 -23.40
C ILE A 146 -14.22 0.78 -23.37
N ASP A 147 -13.38 1.56 -22.69
CA ASP A 147 -13.58 2.99 -22.46
C ASP A 147 -12.28 3.75 -22.79
N GLU A 148 -11.63 4.33 -21.78
CA GLU A 148 -10.38 5.08 -21.92
C GLU A 148 -9.29 4.54 -20.97
N PRO A 149 -7.99 4.72 -21.30
CA PRO A 149 -6.92 4.33 -20.39
C PRO A 149 -7.04 5.08 -19.06
N ILE A 150 -7.09 4.33 -17.95
CA ILE A 150 -7.08 4.90 -16.58
C ILE A 150 -5.78 5.68 -16.34
N TYR A 151 -4.68 5.20 -16.91
CA TYR A 151 -3.36 5.82 -16.84
C TYR A 151 -2.81 6.06 -18.25
N PRO A 152 -2.21 7.24 -18.54
CA PRO A 152 -1.71 7.55 -19.88
C PRO A 152 -0.67 6.57 -20.41
N THR A 153 0.13 5.95 -19.54
CA THR A 153 1.17 4.97 -19.92
C THR A 153 0.64 3.56 -20.16
N LEU A 154 -0.58 3.24 -19.72
CA LEU A 154 -1.12 1.88 -19.72
C LEU A 154 -2.26 1.77 -20.72
N THR A 155 -1.89 1.81 -22.00
CA THR A 155 -2.82 1.66 -23.12
C THR A 155 -3.12 0.20 -23.45
N PHE A 156 -2.28 -0.74 -23.00
CA PHE A 156 -2.36 -2.17 -23.30
C PHE A 156 -2.34 -2.54 -24.79
N THR A 157 -2.04 -1.59 -25.67
CA THR A 157 -1.87 -1.79 -27.11
C THR A 157 -0.40 -1.92 -27.52
N ASP A 158 0.51 -1.59 -26.60
CA ASP A 158 1.96 -1.65 -26.82
C ASP A 158 2.68 -2.54 -25.80
N ILE A 159 3.93 -2.88 -26.13
CA ILE A 159 4.80 -3.69 -25.27
C ILE A 159 5.21 -2.95 -23.98
N LYS A 160 5.11 -1.60 -23.93
CA LYS A 160 5.49 -0.82 -22.75
C LYS A 160 4.53 -1.09 -21.60
N SER A 161 3.24 -1.23 -21.89
CA SER A 161 2.22 -1.61 -20.90
C SER A 161 2.53 -2.97 -20.27
N LEU A 162 2.95 -3.95 -21.08
CA LEU A 162 3.36 -5.27 -20.59
C LEU A 162 4.63 -5.20 -19.73
N LEU A 163 5.65 -4.48 -20.20
CA LEU A 163 6.90 -4.29 -19.45
C LEU A 163 6.66 -3.59 -18.11
N PHE A 164 5.75 -2.61 -18.07
CA PHE A 164 5.35 -1.95 -16.82
C PHE A 164 4.70 -2.94 -15.84
N MET A 165 3.78 -3.79 -16.30
CA MET A 165 3.17 -4.80 -15.42
C MET A 165 4.19 -5.80 -14.87
N ILE A 166 5.12 -6.26 -15.72
CA ILE A 166 6.20 -7.16 -15.29
C ILE A 166 7.07 -6.46 -14.23
N PHE A 167 7.46 -5.20 -14.49
CA PHE A 167 8.23 -4.40 -13.56
C PHE A 167 7.52 -4.22 -12.22
N ALA A 168 6.22 -3.89 -12.23
CA ALA A 168 5.40 -3.77 -11.03
C ALA A 168 5.33 -5.08 -10.24
N CYS A 169 5.18 -6.22 -10.91
CA CYS A 169 5.20 -7.53 -10.25
C CYS A 169 6.56 -7.85 -9.61
N VAL A 170 7.66 -7.57 -10.31
CA VAL A 170 9.02 -7.74 -9.77
C VAL A 170 9.23 -6.84 -8.56
N MET A 171 8.86 -5.56 -8.65
CA MET A 171 8.93 -4.61 -7.54
C MET A 171 8.14 -5.08 -6.32
N LEU A 172 6.94 -5.65 -6.53
CA LEU A 172 6.11 -6.19 -5.48
C LEU A 172 6.79 -7.36 -4.75
N VAL A 173 7.35 -8.31 -5.49
CA VAL A 173 8.08 -9.45 -4.91
C VAL A 173 9.31 -8.96 -4.14
N CYS A 174 10.08 -8.03 -4.72
CA CYS A 174 11.23 -7.42 -4.06
C CYS A 174 10.83 -6.72 -2.76
N ALA A 175 9.79 -5.89 -2.78
CA ALA A 175 9.29 -5.19 -1.60
C ALA A 175 8.85 -6.16 -0.49
N PHE A 176 8.19 -7.26 -0.87
CA PHE A 176 7.77 -8.30 0.08
C PHE A 176 8.97 -9.04 0.70
N GLU A 177 9.97 -9.44 -0.10
CA GLU A 177 11.17 -10.10 0.42
C GLU A 177 12.00 -9.17 1.33
N VAL A 178 12.08 -7.88 1.01
CA VAL A 178 12.68 -6.88 1.92
C VAL A 178 11.95 -6.86 3.26
N CYS A 179 10.61 -6.90 3.26
CA CYS A 179 9.83 -6.97 4.50
C CYS A 179 10.12 -8.24 5.32
N ILE A 180 10.33 -9.39 4.66
CA ILE A 180 10.76 -10.64 5.33
C ILE A 180 12.13 -10.48 5.98
N LEU A 181 13.10 -9.89 5.27
CA LEU A 181 14.45 -9.69 5.80
C LEU A 181 14.43 -8.77 7.03
N ILE A 182 13.68 -7.67 6.96
CA ILE A 182 13.50 -6.75 8.09
C ILE A 182 12.81 -7.44 9.27
N SER A 183 11.74 -8.21 9.03
CA SER A 183 11.00 -8.86 10.14
C SER A 183 11.83 -9.94 10.84
N LYS A 184 12.65 -10.70 10.08
CA LYS A 184 13.62 -11.67 10.63
C LYS A 184 14.69 -10.99 11.48
N SER A 185 15.23 -9.87 11.02
CA SER A 185 16.23 -9.10 11.77
C SER A 185 15.68 -8.63 13.12
N LYS A 186 14.44 -8.10 13.13
CA LYS A 186 13.75 -7.71 14.37
C LYS A 186 13.56 -8.87 15.35
N GLY A 187 13.24 -10.07 14.85
CA GLY A 187 13.10 -11.26 15.69
C GLY A 187 14.39 -11.64 16.40
N LYS A 188 15.51 -11.69 15.66
CA LYS A 188 16.83 -12.01 16.24
C LYS A 188 17.30 -11.02 17.29
N ALA A 189 17.06 -9.71 17.05
CA ALA A 189 17.44 -8.67 18.01
C ALA A 189 16.74 -8.84 19.36
N GLU A 190 15.47 -9.28 19.35
CA GLU A 190 14.70 -9.54 20.56
C GLU A 190 15.19 -10.80 21.31
N ASP A 191 15.53 -11.85 20.58
CA ASP A 191 16.05 -13.09 21.19
C ASP A 191 17.41 -12.83 21.89
N ASN A 192 18.27 -12.01 21.28
CA ASN A 192 19.54 -11.60 21.87
C ASN A 192 19.35 -10.74 23.13
N ASP A 193 18.41 -9.79 23.13
CA ASP A 193 18.10 -8.96 24.32
C ASP A 193 17.54 -9.79 25.48
N LYS A 194 16.76 -10.84 25.19
CA LYS A 194 16.28 -11.78 26.21
C LYS A 194 17.42 -12.62 26.78
N ALA A 195 18.31 -13.14 25.92
CA ALA A 195 19.45 -13.93 26.35
C ALA A 195 20.43 -13.14 27.23
N ALA A 196 20.61 -11.84 26.97
CA ALA A 196 21.49 -10.97 27.76
C ALA A 196 20.96 -10.62 29.16
N LYS A 197 19.68 -10.91 29.44
CA LYS A 197 19.01 -10.66 30.73
C LYS A 197 18.95 -11.89 31.65
N LEU A 198 19.38 -13.05 31.16
CA LEU A 198 19.47 -14.32 31.89
C LEU A 198 20.88 -14.51 32.44
#